data_AF-J9UXW1-F1
#
_entry.id   AF-J9UXW1-F1
#
_cell.length_a   1.000
_cell.length_b   1.000
_cell.length_c   1.000
_cell.angle_alpha   90.00
_cell.angle_beta   90.00
_cell.angle_gamma   90.00
#
_symmetry.space_group_name_H-M   'P 1'
#
loop_
_entity.id
_entity.type
_entity.pdbx_description
1 polymer ?
#
loop_
_entity_poly.entity_id
_entity_poly.type
_entity_poly.pdbx_seq_one_letter_code
_entity_poly.pdbx_strand_id
1 'polypeptide(L)'
;MPSFANPFNANVERKISKEELIQAVRLDIAGELEAIYLYDAHCMATDDPVAKAVLADIRDEEKAHVGELMALLRHLDPKEAEHFASGEMEVKEMMEELGIKEPDLSGLTVGSLKKE
;
A
#
# COMPACT_ATOMS: atom_id res chain seq x y z
N MET A 1 2.15 -19.26 -7.85
CA MET A 1 1.46 -19.04 -9.14
C MET A 1 -0.02 -18.87 -8.85
N PRO A 2 -0.60 -17.68 -9.04
CA PRO A 2 -2.04 -17.49 -8.91
C PRO A 2 -2.78 -18.44 -9.88
N SER A 3 -3.81 -19.12 -9.38
CA SER A 3 -4.61 -20.07 -10.16
C SER A 3 -5.76 -19.33 -10.86
N PHE A 4 -5.41 -18.40 -11.75
CA PHE A 4 -6.37 -17.47 -12.38
C PHE A 4 -7.48 -18.14 -13.21
N ALA A 5 -7.27 -19.38 -13.68
CA ALA A 5 -8.28 -20.10 -14.47
C ALA A 5 -9.46 -20.61 -13.63
N ASN A 6 -9.36 -20.64 -12.30
CA ASN A 6 -10.43 -21.10 -11.42
C ASN A 6 -11.16 -19.89 -10.78
N PRO A 7 -12.42 -19.60 -11.17
CA PRO A 7 -13.15 -18.43 -10.67
C PRO A 7 -13.53 -18.52 -9.18
N PHE A 8 -13.39 -19.70 -8.56
CA PHE A 8 -13.68 -19.92 -7.16
C PHE A 8 -12.42 -20.00 -6.28
N ASN A 9 -11.23 -19.77 -6.84
CA ASN A 9 -9.98 -19.95 -6.10
C ASN A 9 -9.85 -19.03 -4.87
N ALA A 10 -10.53 -17.88 -4.88
CA ALA A 10 -10.58 -16.94 -3.76
C ALA A 10 -11.77 -17.17 -2.79
N ASN A 11 -12.65 -18.14 -3.05
CA ASN A 11 -13.75 -18.43 -2.15
C ASN A 11 -13.25 -19.16 -0.90
N VAL A 12 -13.76 -18.75 0.26
CA VAL A 12 -13.51 -19.42 1.54
C VAL A 12 -14.71 -20.27 1.95
N GLU A 13 -14.46 -21.44 2.54
CA GLU A 13 -15.52 -22.38 2.96
C GLU A 13 -16.32 -21.90 4.18
N ARG A 14 -15.76 -20.92 4.92
CA ARG A 14 -16.40 -20.28 6.07
C ARG A 14 -16.01 -18.81 6.15
N LYS A 15 -16.73 -18.04 6.96
CA LYS A 15 -16.30 -16.70 7.34
C LYS A 15 -14.95 -16.78 8.06
N ILE A 16 -14.05 -15.87 7.71
CA ILE A 16 -12.75 -15.73 8.38
C ILE A 16 -12.93 -15.12 9.77
N SER A 17 -12.06 -15.51 10.71
CA SER A 17 -12.00 -14.89 12.04
C SER A 17 -11.40 -13.49 11.97
N LYS A 18 -11.41 -12.76 13.09
CA LYS A 18 -10.75 -11.45 13.16
C LYS A 18 -9.24 -11.56 12.91
N GLU A 19 -8.60 -12.57 13.50
CA GLU A 19 -7.16 -12.82 13.37
C GLU A 19 -6.78 -13.19 11.93
N GLU A 20 -7.63 -13.98 11.27
CA GLU A 20 -7.45 -14.33 9.86
C GLU A 20 -7.68 -13.14 8.94
N LEU A 21 -8.65 -12.26 9.24
CA LEU A 21 -8.84 -11.01 8.52
C LEU A 21 -7.62 -10.09 8.64
N ILE A 22 -6.99 -10.01 9.81
CA ILE A 22 -5.74 -9.27 9.99
C ILE A 22 -4.64 -9.83 9.07
N GLN A 23 -4.52 -11.17 8.97
CA GLN A 23 -3.54 -11.77 8.04
C GLN A 23 -3.90 -11.50 6.57
N ALA A 24 -5.18 -11.54 6.21
CA ALA A 24 -5.64 -11.23 4.87
C ALA A 24 -5.31 -9.77 4.50
N VAL A 25 -5.58 -8.80 5.39
CA VAL A 25 -5.24 -7.39 5.14
C VAL A 25 -3.72 -7.19 4.98
N ARG A 26 -2.88 -7.92 5.71
CA ARG A 26 -1.42 -7.88 5.49
C ARG A 26 -1.03 -8.41 4.11
N LEU A 27 -1.71 -9.45 3.64
CA LEU A 27 -1.51 -9.96 2.28
C LEU A 27 -1.98 -8.95 1.24
N ASP A 28 -3.11 -8.28 1.48
CA ASP A 28 -3.62 -7.23 0.59
C ASP A 28 -2.62 -6.06 0.49
N ILE A 29 -2.05 -5.60 1.61
CA ILE A 29 -0.97 -4.58 1.62
C ILE A 29 0.24 -5.04 0.81
N ALA A 30 0.65 -6.29 0.97
CA ALA A 30 1.76 -6.85 0.19
C ALA A 30 1.44 -6.91 -1.31
N GLY A 31 0.18 -7.21 -1.66
CA GLY A 31 -0.32 -7.20 -3.04
C GLY A 31 -0.25 -5.82 -3.67
N GLU A 32 -0.67 -4.76 -2.96
CA GLU A 32 -0.56 -3.39 -3.48
C GLU A 32 0.90 -2.95 -3.63
N LEU A 33 1.79 -3.32 -2.70
CA LEU A 33 3.22 -3.06 -2.83
C LEU A 33 3.85 -3.80 -4.03
N GLU A 34 3.43 -5.04 -4.29
CA GLU A 34 3.84 -5.79 -5.48
C GLU A 34 3.33 -5.09 -6.76
N ALA A 35 2.07 -4.63 -6.77
CA ALA A 35 1.50 -3.91 -7.90
C ALA A 35 2.28 -2.62 -8.20
N ILE A 36 2.59 -1.81 -7.19
CA ILE A 36 3.42 -0.60 -7.32
C ILE A 36 4.77 -0.95 -7.97
N TYR A 37 5.45 -1.96 -7.44
CA TYR A 37 6.74 -2.42 -7.95
C TYR A 37 6.67 -2.86 -9.42
N LEU A 38 5.65 -3.65 -9.78
CA LEU A 38 5.47 -4.17 -11.14
C LEU A 38 5.17 -3.05 -12.13
N TYR A 39 4.27 -2.13 -11.79
CA TYR A 39 3.91 -1.02 -12.67
C TYR A 39 5.08 -0.04 -12.85
N ASP A 40 5.87 0.24 -11.81
CA ASP A 40 7.10 1.04 -11.96
C ASP A 40 8.09 0.37 -12.92
N ALA A 41 8.33 -0.94 -12.75
CA ALA A 41 9.24 -1.68 -13.63
C ALA A 41 8.79 -1.64 -15.09
N HIS A 42 7.49 -1.82 -15.35
CA HIS A 42 6.93 -1.75 -16.71
C HIS A 42 6.96 -0.32 -17.28
N CYS A 43 6.67 0.71 -16.49
CA CYS A 43 6.80 2.11 -16.90
C CYS A 43 8.23 2.43 -17.37
N MET A 44 9.23 1.95 -16.63
CA MET A 44 10.65 2.15 -16.97
C MET A 44 11.08 1.34 -18.20
N ALA A 45 10.47 0.19 -18.46
CA ALA A 45 10.86 -0.74 -19.52
C ALA A 45 10.21 -0.47 -20.88
N THR A 46 9.07 0.23 -20.92
CA THR A 46 8.36 0.53 -22.17
C THR A 46 8.77 1.89 -22.73
N ASP A 47 8.60 2.10 -24.03
CA ASP A 47 8.67 3.41 -24.69
C ASP A 47 7.31 3.92 -25.17
N ASP A 48 6.25 3.11 -25.04
CA ASP A 48 4.90 3.51 -25.43
C ASP A 48 4.36 4.61 -24.48
N PRO A 49 4.02 5.80 -25.00
CA PRO A 49 3.62 6.93 -24.17
C PRO A 49 2.25 6.74 -23.50
N VAL A 50 1.34 5.98 -24.11
CA VAL A 50 0.02 5.70 -23.54
C VAL A 50 0.16 4.70 -22.40
N ALA A 51 0.96 3.65 -22.59
CA ALA A 51 1.24 2.68 -21.54
C ALA A 51 1.88 3.35 -20.31
N LYS A 52 2.87 4.23 -20.51
CA LYS A 52 3.48 4.98 -19.39
C LYS A 52 2.45 5.79 -18.60
N ALA A 53 1.57 6.51 -19.28
CA ALA A 53 0.56 7.33 -18.63
C ALA A 53 -0.40 6.47 -17.79
N VAL A 54 -0.95 5.41 -18.39
CA VAL A 54 -1.91 4.51 -17.70
C VAL A 54 -1.26 3.78 -16.54
N LEU A 55 -0.08 3.18 -16.74
CA LEU A 55 0.59 2.41 -15.70
C LEU A 55 1.06 3.30 -14.53
N ALA A 56 1.49 4.54 -14.80
CA ALA A 56 1.88 5.48 -13.76
C ALA A 56 0.68 5.95 -12.92
N ASP A 57 -0.47 6.19 -13.57
CA ASP A 57 -1.72 6.55 -12.91
C ASP A 57 -2.19 5.43 -11.98
N ILE A 58 -2.31 4.20 -12.49
CA ILE A 58 -2.67 3.02 -11.70
C ILE A 58 -1.70 2.85 -10.52
N ARG A 59 -0.38 2.90 -10.77
CA ARG A 59 0.64 2.79 -9.71
C ARG A 59 0.42 3.81 -8.59
N ASP A 60 0.08 5.05 -8.93
CA ASP A 60 -0.10 6.10 -7.94
C ASP A 60 -1.42 5.95 -7.16
N GLU A 61 -2.45 5.35 -7.76
CA GLU A 61 -3.65 4.88 -7.04
C GLU A 61 -3.31 3.76 -6.04
N GLU A 62 -2.49 2.77 -6.41
CA GLU A 62 -2.15 1.67 -5.50
C GLU A 62 -1.39 2.15 -4.24
N LYS A 63 -0.61 3.24 -4.34
CA LYS A 63 0.02 3.87 -3.16
C LYS A 63 -1.03 4.38 -2.17
N ALA A 64 -2.17 4.84 -2.66
CA ALA A 64 -3.29 5.25 -1.83
C ALA A 64 -3.95 4.05 -1.16
N HIS A 65 -4.16 2.97 -1.92
CA HIS A 65 -4.72 1.72 -1.41
C HIS A 65 -3.84 1.13 -0.29
N VAL A 66 -2.51 1.19 -0.39
CA VAL A 66 -1.60 0.87 0.73
C VAL A 66 -1.94 1.70 1.97
N GLY A 67 -2.16 3.01 1.81
CA GLY A 67 -2.56 3.89 2.91
C GLY A 67 -3.91 3.52 3.53
N GLU A 68 -4.92 3.22 2.71
CA GLU A 68 -6.25 2.77 3.15
C GLU A 68 -6.19 1.45 3.93
N LEU A 69 -5.45 0.47 3.41
CA LEU A 69 -5.27 -0.83 4.04
C LEU A 69 -4.46 -0.74 5.34
N MET A 70 -3.43 0.11 5.39
CA MET A 70 -2.70 0.39 6.63
C MET A 70 -3.61 1.04 7.68
N ALA A 71 -4.52 1.94 7.29
CA ALA A 71 -5.52 2.50 8.21
C ALA A 71 -6.49 1.43 8.74
N LEU A 72 -6.96 0.52 7.86
CA LEU A 72 -7.78 -0.62 8.26
C LEU A 72 -7.03 -1.56 9.21
N LEU A 73 -5.76 -1.87 8.92
CA LEU A 73 -4.94 -2.73 9.77
C LEU A 73 -4.78 -2.15 11.19
N ARG A 74 -4.51 -0.84 11.31
CA ARG A 74 -4.46 -0.15 12.61
C ARG A 74 -5.78 -0.23 13.37
N HIS A 75 -6.92 -0.17 12.68
CA HIS A 75 -8.23 -0.33 13.29
C HIS A 75 -8.46 -1.77 13.81
N LEU A 76 -8.04 -2.76 13.04
CA LEU A 76 -8.23 -4.18 13.37
C LEU A 76 -7.28 -4.65 14.49
N ASP A 77 -6.02 -4.19 14.47
CA ASP A 77 -4.98 -4.50 15.46
C ASP A 77 -4.30 -3.23 16.02
N PRO A 78 -4.89 -2.60 17.05
CA PRO A 78 -4.30 -1.41 17.68
C PRO A 78 -2.94 -1.66 18.34
N LYS A 79 -2.61 -2.89 18.73
CA LYS A 79 -1.30 -3.20 19.34
C LYS A 79 -0.21 -3.22 18.28
N GLU A 80 -0.49 -3.79 17.11
CA GLU A 80 0.42 -3.68 15.96
C GLU A 80 0.61 -2.21 15.55
N ALA A 81 -0.44 -1.38 15.66
CA ALA A 81 -0.34 0.05 15.41
C ALA A 81 0.64 0.78 16.36
N GLU A 82 0.74 0.37 17.63
CA GLU A 82 1.74 0.91 18.57
C GLU A 82 3.17 0.63 18.09
N HIS A 83 3.42 -0.57 17.56
CA HIS A 83 4.73 -0.93 16.99
C HIS A 83 5.03 -0.11 15.73
N PHE A 84 4.04 0.13 14.86
CA PHE A 84 4.23 0.99 13.69
C PHE A 84 4.59 2.42 14.09
N ALA A 85 3.89 3.00 15.06
CA ALA A 85 4.20 4.34 15.54
C ALA A 85 5.60 4.42 16.17
N SER A 86 6.01 3.40 16.93
CA SER A 86 7.38 3.31 17.47
C SER A 86 8.41 3.27 16.36
N GLY A 87 8.21 2.45 15.33
CA GLY A 87 9.13 2.36 14.18
C GLY A 87 9.20 3.67 13.37
N GLU A 88 8.08 4.37 13.20
CA GLU A 88 8.07 5.70 12.60
C GLU A 88 8.91 6.69 13.42
N MET A 89 8.82 6.67 14.76
CA MET A 89 9.63 7.52 15.64
C MET A 89 11.13 7.18 15.58
N GLU A 90 11.49 5.91 15.54
CA GLU A 90 12.90 5.48 15.39
C GLU A 90 13.51 6.05 14.08
N VAL A 91 12.74 6.08 12.99
CA VAL A 91 13.21 6.68 11.72
C VAL A 91 13.37 8.18 11.84
N LYS A 92 12.48 8.87 12.56
CA LYS A 92 12.59 10.32 12.79
C LYS A 92 13.86 10.67 13.55
N GLU A 93 14.16 9.93 14.62
CA GLU A 93 15.41 10.08 15.38
C GLU A 93 16.64 9.88 14.47
N MET A 94 16.63 8.84 13.62
CA MET A 94 17.72 8.63 12.64
C MET A 94 17.85 9.79 11.63
N MET A 95 16.73 10.37 11.17
CA MET A 95 16.77 11.53 10.26
C MET A 95 17.37 12.77 10.93
N GLU A 96 17.02 13.02 12.19
CA GLU A 96 17.57 14.13 12.98
C GLU A 96 19.09 13.99 13.18
N GLU A 97 19.57 12.79 13.51
CA GLU A 97 21.00 12.49 13.65
C GLU A 97 21.77 12.74 12.33
N LEU A 98 21.13 12.47 11.19
CA LEU A 98 21.68 12.71 9.85
C LEU A 98 21.51 14.17 9.37
N GLY A 99 20.85 15.03 10.13
CA GLY A 99 20.56 16.42 9.73
C GLY A 99 19.55 16.54 8.58
N ILE A 100 18.71 15.53 8.36
CA ILE A 100 17.69 15.48 7.32
C ILE A 100 16.36 15.95 7.92
N LYS A 101 15.68 16.87 7.23
CA LYS A 101 14.34 17.33 7.65
C LYS A 101 13.26 16.38 7.16
N GLU A 102 12.25 16.16 7.99
CA GLU A 102 11.04 15.45 7.57
C GLU A 102 10.34 16.16 6.40
N PRO A 103 9.75 15.40 5.46
CA PRO A 103 8.91 15.97 4.41
C PRO A 103 7.62 16.58 5.00
N ASP A 104 7.27 17.79 4.54
CA ASP A 104 6.03 18.46 4.92
C ASP A 104 4.84 17.88 4.16
N LEU A 105 3.96 17.16 4.87
CA LEU A 105 2.76 16.52 4.33
C LEU A 105 1.46 17.28 4.68
N SER A 106 1.55 18.48 5.24
CA SER A 106 0.41 19.24 5.78
C SER A 106 -0.66 19.66 4.73
N GLY A 107 -0.34 19.56 3.44
CA GLY A 107 -1.26 19.89 2.33
C GLY A 107 -2.08 18.73 1.75
N LEU A 108 -1.96 17.51 2.29
CA LEU A 108 -2.67 16.35 1.74
C LEU A 108 -4.17 16.36 2.12
N THR A 109 -5.04 16.09 1.15
CA THR A 109 -6.51 15.98 1.36
C THR A 109 -7.05 14.72 0.71
N VAL A 110 -8.20 14.24 1.20
CA VAL A 110 -8.89 12.99 0.76
C VAL A 110 -9.23 12.98 -0.74
N GLY A 111 -9.22 14.14 -1.41
CA GLY A 111 -9.52 14.26 -2.84
C GLY A 111 -8.29 14.48 -3.75
N SER A 112 -7.07 14.49 -3.22
CA SER A 112 -5.88 14.88 -4.02
C SER A 112 -5.51 13.89 -5.13
N LEU A 113 -6.00 12.65 -5.08
CA LEU A 113 -5.81 11.62 -6.12
C LEU A 113 -6.94 11.58 -7.15
N LYS A 114 -8.06 12.25 -6.87
CA LYS A 114 -9.11 12.52 -7.86
C LYS A 114 -8.94 13.96 -8.34
N LYS A 115 -8.00 14.24 -9.23
CA LYS A 115 -7.92 15.58 -9.82
C LYS A 115 -7.70 15.57 -11.33
N GLU A 116 -8.69 16.22 -11.96
CA GLU A 116 -8.62 17.11 -13.14
C GLU A 116 -8.35 16.51 -14.53
#